data_AF-A0A553N3U6-F1
#
_entry.id   AF-A0A553N3U6-F1
#
_cell.length_a   1.000
_cell.length_b   1.000
_cell.length_c   1.000
_cell.angle_alpha   90.00
_cell.angle_beta   90.00
_cell.angle_gamma   90.00
#
_symmetry.space_group_name_H-M   'P 1'
#
loop_
_entity.id
_entity.type
_entity.pdbx_description
1 polymer ?
#
loop_
_entity_poly.entity_id
_entity_poly.type
_entity_poly.pdbx_seq_one_letter_code
_entity_poly.pdbx_strand_id
1 'polypeptide(L)'
;MKLHRSPVAKVMACEDQVPNQTETSENESENGDGSEDPSAFEELSAMDRLCSESVADLTEEELETAFSRLCLAFHCDHHTLCQRLEMEEHARNNAEDNLKLEVERGMEVLETLKGMCYDMKRAVLLQRLELCLNIIAGTVGRISNTSEVLGSVHQEAKVNRAVELMVTHVENLNRRHERSLAELEELKKQMDRSTRERYFCEERVRGSIVTTESQYNSNFKEAKIKGIGNYSPFHEQRGRSEERLKHPKTWVYRRQSSSGQRG
;
A
#
# COMPACT_ATOMS: atom_id res chain seq x y z
N MET A 1 -0.91 59.56 26.03
CA MET A 1 -0.01 58.54 25.46
C MET A 1 -0.85 57.38 24.91
N LYS A 2 -0.47 56.77 23.77
CA LYS A 2 -1.21 55.67 23.13
C LYS A 2 -0.46 54.35 23.32
N LEU A 3 -1.16 53.30 23.74
CA LEU A 3 -0.88 51.86 23.49
C LEU A 3 -2.25 51.13 23.64
N HIS A 4 -3.16 51.13 22.66
CA HIS A 4 -3.18 50.16 21.55
C HIS A 4 -2.84 48.73 21.98
N ARG A 5 -3.85 48.00 22.51
CA ARG A 5 -3.87 46.52 22.51
C ARG A 5 -4.38 46.05 21.15
N SER A 6 -3.69 45.07 20.55
CA SER A 6 -4.09 44.42 19.31
C SER A 6 -5.22 43.39 19.56
N PRO A 7 -6.09 43.07 18.58
CA PRO A 7 -7.18 42.11 18.77
C PRO A 7 -6.69 40.66 18.80
N VAL A 8 -7.40 39.83 19.57
CA VAL A 8 -7.25 38.37 19.56
C VAL A 8 -7.60 37.81 18.17
N ALA A 9 -6.82 36.84 17.69
CA ALA A 9 -7.03 36.22 16.40
C ALA A 9 -8.38 35.49 16.34
N LYS A 10 -9.10 35.69 15.23
CA LYS A 10 -10.42 35.11 14.99
C LYS A 10 -10.26 33.67 14.51
N VAL A 11 -10.39 32.70 15.41
CA VAL A 11 -10.46 31.28 15.05
C VAL A 11 -11.70 31.08 14.17
N MET A 12 -11.50 30.51 12.99
CA MET A 12 -12.57 30.24 12.03
C MET A 12 -13.24 28.91 12.40
N ALA A 13 -14.32 28.98 13.18
CA ALA A 13 -15.21 27.85 13.38
C ALA A 13 -15.97 27.60 12.07
N CYS A 14 -15.80 26.42 11.48
CA CYS A 14 -16.74 25.91 10.48
C CYS A 14 -17.95 25.33 11.21
N GLU A 15 -19.07 26.06 11.17
CA GLU A 15 -20.39 25.52 11.48
C GLU A 15 -20.89 24.73 10.27
N ASP A 16 -21.21 23.45 10.44
CA ASP A 16 -22.15 22.74 9.57
C ASP A 16 -23.30 22.22 10.44
N GLN A 17 -24.53 22.52 10.04
CA GLN A 17 -25.73 22.27 10.83
C GLN A 17 -26.49 21.04 10.34
N VAL A 18 -26.75 20.10 11.28
CA VAL A 18 -28.08 19.46 11.51
C VAL A 18 -28.49 18.39 10.45
N PRO A 19 -29.26 17.31 10.81
CA PRO A 19 -30.10 17.15 12.00
C PRO A 19 -29.85 15.93 12.91
N ASN A 20 -30.30 16.13 14.14
CA ASN A 20 -30.66 15.12 15.13
C ASN A 20 -31.95 14.37 14.72
N GLN A 21 -31.99 13.04 14.91
CA GLN A 21 -33.22 12.28 15.11
C GLN A 21 -33.02 11.28 16.26
N THR A 22 -33.84 11.40 17.29
CA THR A 22 -33.88 10.55 18.49
C THR A 22 -34.84 9.37 18.29
N GLU A 23 -34.51 8.22 18.91
CA GLU A 23 -35.46 7.18 19.36
C GLU A 23 -36.27 6.42 18.27
N THR A 24 -36.60 5.12 18.37
CA THR A 24 -36.34 4.02 19.31
C THR A 24 -36.46 2.70 18.54
N SER A 25 -35.70 1.65 18.90
CA SER A 25 -36.17 0.27 18.77
C SER A 25 -35.42 -0.66 19.73
N GLU A 26 -36.09 -1.07 20.79
CA GLU A 26 -35.70 -2.25 21.56
C GLU A 26 -35.78 -3.49 20.65
N ASN A 27 -34.79 -4.39 20.74
CA ASN A 27 -34.93 -5.74 20.23
C ASN A 27 -34.02 -6.66 21.06
N GLU A 28 -34.60 -7.19 22.13
CA GLU A 28 -34.08 -8.33 22.87
C GLU A 28 -33.94 -9.53 21.93
N SER A 29 -32.81 -10.24 22.01
CA SER A 29 -32.68 -11.59 21.44
C SER A 29 -31.66 -12.36 22.24
N GLU A 30 -32.16 -13.09 23.23
CA GLU A 30 -31.39 -14.09 23.97
C GLU A 30 -30.92 -15.21 23.03
N ASN A 31 -29.70 -15.69 23.31
CA ASN A 31 -29.16 -17.05 23.16
C ASN A 31 -27.86 -17.11 22.35
N GLY A 32 -26.78 -17.46 23.04
CA GLY A 32 -25.42 -17.59 22.50
C GLY A 32 -24.43 -17.92 23.60
N ASP A 33 -24.58 -19.10 24.22
CA ASP A 33 -23.57 -19.65 25.13
C ASP A 33 -22.24 -19.85 24.38
N GLY A 34 -21.16 -19.37 24.98
CA GLY A 34 -19.89 -19.14 24.30
C GLY A 34 -18.91 -18.39 25.19
N SER A 35 -18.40 -19.07 26.21
CA SER A 35 -17.38 -18.54 27.12
C SER A 35 -16.03 -18.40 26.43
N GLU A 36 -15.83 -17.32 25.67
CA GLU A 36 -14.50 -16.91 25.21
C GLU A 36 -13.85 -16.02 26.28
N ASP A 37 -12.80 -16.55 26.90
CA ASP A 37 -12.06 -15.94 28.00
C ASP A 37 -11.31 -14.69 27.53
N PRO A 38 -11.67 -13.46 27.95
CA PRO A 38 -11.06 -12.23 27.42
C PRO A 38 -9.58 -12.05 27.84
N SER A 39 -9.13 -12.87 28.80
CA SER A 39 -7.86 -12.69 29.52
C SER A 39 -6.60 -13.10 28.74
N ALA A 40 -6.73 -13.75 27.57
CA ALA A 40 -5.58 -14.24 26.80
C ALA A 40 -4.96 -13.20 25.84
N PHE A 41 -5.47 -11.96 25.81
CA PHE A 41 -5.06 -10.96 24.81
C PHE A 41 -3.90 -10.06 25.24
N GLU A 42 -3.48 -10.11 26.51
CA GLU A 42 -2.82 -8.98 27.19
C GLU A 42 -1.38 -9.25 27.68
N GLU A 43 -0.59 -10.08 26.97
CA GLU A 43 0.88 -10.09 27.17
C GLU A 43 1.71 -10.32 25.89
N LEU A 44 1.15 -9.95 24.73
CA LEU A 44 1.94 -9.70 23.52
C LEU A 44 1.91 -8.20 23.25
N SER A 45 3.05 -7.53 23.41
CA SER A 45 3.21 -6.11 23.09
C SER A 45 2.61 -5.80 21.71
N ALA A 46 2.00 -4.64 21.53
CA ALA A 46 1.49 -4.22 20.22
C ALA A 46 2.60 -4.18 19.14
N MET A 47 3.87 -4.14 19.54
CA MET A 47 5.02 -4.39 18.67
C MET A 47 5.11 -5.85 18.22
N ASP A 48 4.97 -6.82 19.13
CA ASP A 48 5.23 -8.24 18.87
C ASP A 48 4.28 -8.83 17.80
N ARG A 49 3.02 -8.36 17.83
CA ARG A 49 2.00 -8.66 16.80
C ARG A 49 2.28 -8.01 15.43
N LEU A 50 3.10 -6.96 15.37
CA LEU A 50 3.60 -6.34 14.13
C LEU A 50 5.01 -6.86 13.74
N CYS A 51 5.72 -7.51 14.66
CA CYS A 51 7.10 -7.98 14.50
C CYS A 51 7.23 -9.47 14.18
N SER A 52 6.16 -10.27 14.34
CA SER A 52 6.22 -11.73 14.15
C SER A 52 6.36 -12.18 12.70
N GLU A 53 5.79 -11.46 11.74
CA GLU A 53 5.89 -11.81 10.30
C GLU A 53 7.17 -11.19 9.71
N SER A 54 8.12 -12.04 9.29
CA SER A 54 9.37 -11.59 8.68
C SER A 54 9.14 -11.07 7.26
N VAL A 55 9.58 -9.82 6.98
CA VAL A 55 9.47 -9.18 5.65
C VAL A 55 10.15 -10.01 4.54
N ALA A 56 11.10 -10.87 4.88
CA ALA A 56 11.79 -11.75 3.94
C ALA A 56 10.94 -12.94 3.46
N ASP A 57 9.88 -13.30 4.20
CA ASP A 57 9.04 -14.48 3.92
C ASP A 57 7.77 -14.12 3.11
N LEU A 58 7.53 -12.83 2.85
CA LEU A 58 6.40 -12.32 2.07
C LEU A 58 6.52 -12.63 0.58
N THR A 59 5.42 -13.06 -0.05
CA THR A 59 5.36 -13.19 -1.51
C THR A 59 5.42 -11.83 -2.22
N GLU A 60 5.69 -11.84 -3.54
CA GLU A 60 5.74 -10.61 -4.33
C GLU A 60 4.44 -9.79 -4.29
N GLU A 61 3.28 -10.45 -4.17
CA GLU A 61 1.96 -9.80 -4.11
C GLU A 61 1.68 -9.26 -2.71
N GLU A 62 1.95 -10.05 -1.66
CA GLU A 62 1.79 -9.60 -0.27
C GLU A 62 2.65 -8.37 0.03
N LEU A 63 3.91 -8.37 -0.42
CA LEU A 63 4.83 -7.25 -0.29
C LEU A 63 4.31 -5.98 -0.99
N GLU A 64 3.75 -6.11 -2.19
CA GLU A 64 3.14 -5.00 -2.95
C GLU A 64 1.94 -4.40 -2.20
N THR A 65 1.06 -5.25 -1.68
CA THR A 65 -0.12 -4.80 -0.92
C THR A 65 0.28 -4.21 0.43
N ALA A 66 1.31 -4.74 1.09
CA ALA A 66 1.82 -4.22 2.36
C ALA A 66 2.50 -2.86 2.17
N PHE A 67 3.31 -2.68 1.12
CA PHE A 67 3.88 -1.39 0.74
C PHE A 67 2.78 -0.36 0.41
N SER A 68 1.76 -0.76 -0.34
CA SER A 68 0.61 0.11 -0.66
C SER A 68 -0.14 0.59 0.60
N ARG A 69 -0.41 -0.33 1.55
CA ARG A 69 -1.02 0.02 2.85
C ARG A 69 -0.12 0.95 3.66
N LEU A 70 1.18 0.69 3.69
CA LEU A 70 2.17 1.49 4.41
C LEU A 70 2.21 2.93 3.88
N CYS A 71 2.29 3.11 2.55
CA CYS A 71 2.26 4.43 1.91
C CYS A 71 0.95 5.19 2.20
N LEU A 72 -0.21 4.52 2.13
CA LEU A 72 -1.49 5.14 2.45
C LEU A 72 -1.57 5.58 3.92
N ALA A 73 -1.10 4.76 4.86
CA ALA A 73 -1.04 5.10 6.28
C ALA A 73 -0.17 6.34 6.52
N PHE A 74 1.06 6.36 5.99
CA PHE A 74 1.94 7.52 6.09
C PHE A 74 1.36 8.80 5.48
N HIS A 75 0.67 8.71 4.34
CA HIS A 75 0.00 9.87 3.74
C HIS A 75 -1.12 10.41 4.65
N CYS A 76 -1.95 9.54 5.24
CA CYS A 76 -2.99 9.95 6.18
C CYS A 76 -2.40 10.58 7.45
N ASP A 77 -1.37 9.97 8.04
CA ASP A 77 -0.71 10.48 9.25
C ASP A 77 -0.01 11.83 8.98
N HIS A 78 0.67 11.98 7.83
CA HIS A 78 1.43 13.20 7.49
C HIS A 78 0.59 14.49 7.59
N HIS A 79 -0.69 14.44 7.23
CA HIS A 79 -1.58 15.60 7.28
C HIS A 79 -2.10 15.95 8.69
N THR A 80 -2.03 15.03 9.66
CA THR A 80 -2.58 15.20 11.01
C THR A 80 -1.54 15.15 12.13
N LEU A 81 -0.32 14.70 11.83
CA LEU A 81 0.72 14.43 12.82
C LEU A 81 1.05 15.63 13.72
N CYS A 82 1.28 16.82 13.15
CA CYS A 82 1.61 18.01 13.93
C CYS A 82 0.49 18.41 14.90
N GLN A 83 -0.77 18.38 14.43
CA GLN A 83 -1.93 18.70 15.28
C GLN A 83 -2.09 17.70 16.41
N ARG A 84 -1.89 16.40 16.13
CA ARG A 84 -1.92 15.34 17.14
C ARG A 84 -0.80 15.50 18.17
N LEU A 85 0.41 15.85 17.73
CA LEU A 85 1.54 16.11 18.62
C LEU A 85 1.25 17.32 19.54
N GLU A 86 0.82 18.46 18.99
CA GLU A 86 0.47 19.65 19.76
C GLU A 86 -0.63 19.40 20.79
N MET A 87 -1.67 18.62 20.43
CA MET A 87 -2.74 18.23 21.34
C MET A 87 -2.25 17.33 22.48
N GLU A 88 -1.39 16.34 22.18
CA GLU A 88 -0.86 15.41 23.17
C GLU A 88 0.13 16.10 24.13
N GLU A 89 1.03 16.94 23.61
CA GLU A 89 1.91 17.79 24.42
C GLU A 89 1.12 18.71 25.34
N HIS A 90 0.04 19.34 24.84
CA HIS A 90 -0.83 20.18 25.65
C HIS A 90 -1.57 19.37 26.72
N ALA A 91 -2.07 18.18 26.41
CA ALA A 91 -2.73 17.29 27.37
C ALA A 91 -1.75 16.85 28.48
N ARG A 92 -0.52 16.47 28.12
CA ARG A 92 0.57 16.13 29.06
C ARG A 92 0.89 17.30 29.98
N ASN A 93 1.11 18.49 29.43
CA ASN A 93 1.43 19.69 30.20
C ASN A 93 0.30 20.06 31.17
N ASN A 94 -0.96 20.03 30.72
CA ASN A 94 -2.13 20.26 31.58
C ASN A 94 -2.21 19.22 32.72
N ALA A 95 -1.89 17.95 32.46
CA ALA A 95 -1.91 16.91 33.48
C ALA A 95 -0.80 17.11 34.53
N GLU A 96 0.41 17.50 34.11
CA GLU A 96 1.53 17.82 35.00
C GLU A 96 1.24 19.06 35.86
N ASP A 97 0.74 20.15 35.27
CA ASP A 97 0.37 21.37 35.98
C ASP A 97 -0.78 21.14 36.96
N ASN A 98 -1.82 20.39 36.57
CA ASN A 98 -2.92 20.03 37.47
C ASN A 98 -2.46 19.18 38.66
N LEU A 99 -1.60 18.18 38.43
CA LEU A 99 -1.05 17.36 39.51
C LEU A 99 -0.17 18.19 40.44
N LYS A 100 0.65 19.10 39.89
CA LYS A 100 1.46 20.03 40.68
C LYS A 100 0.60 20.91 41.58
N LEU A 101 -0.47 21.51 41.04
CA LEU A 101 -1.42 22.31 41.81
C LEU A 101 -2.09 21.52 42.94
N GLU A 102 -2.50 20.27 42.68
CA GLU A 102 -3.12 19.44 43.72
C GLU A 102 -2.12 18.96 44.78
N VAL A 103 -0.84 18.76 44.42
CA VAL A 103 0.23 18.52 45.41
C VAL A 103 0.49 19.77 46.25
N GLU A 104 0.57 20.95 45.64
CA GLU A 104 0.72 22.24 46.36
C GLU A 104 -0.45 22.44 47.34
N ARG A 105 -1.69 22.26 46.89
CA ARG A 105 -2.90 22.33 47.72
C ARG A 105 -2.91 21.28 48.84
N GLY A 106 -2.45 20.06 48.55
CA GLY A 106 -2.30 18.99 49.53
C GLY A 106 -1.28 19.32 50.62
N MET A 107 -0.17 19.96 50.24
CA MET A 107 0.87 20.45 51.17
C MET A 107 0.34 21.59 52.04
N GLU A 108 -0.41 22.56 51.49
CA GLU A 108 -1.04 23.62 52.29
C GLU A 108 -1.99 23.06 53.36
N VAL A 109 -2.87 22.12 52.98
CA VAL A 109 -3.76 21.43 53.93
C VAL A 109 -2.94 20.69 54.99
N LEU A 110 -1.84 20.04 54.60
CA LEU A 110 -0.98 19.31 55.54
C LEU A 110 -0.29 20.22 56.56
N GLU A 111 0.16 21.42 56.16
CA GLU A 111 0.70 22.42 57.08
C GLU A 111 -0.35 22.93 58.07
N THR A 112 -1.59 23.18 57.63
CA THR A 112 -2.66 23.56 58.57
C THR A 112 -2.96 22.44 59.57
N LEU A 113 -2.96 21.17 59.12
CA LEU A 113 -3.15 20.01 59.99
C LEU A 113 -2.00 19.83 60.99
N LYS A 114 -0.75 20.03 60.57
CA LYS A 114 0.43 20.04 61.47
C LYS A 114 0.28 21.10 62.56
N GLY A 115 -0.10 22.33 62.20
CA GLY A 115 -0.30 23.43 63.14
C GLY A 115 -1.40 23.18 64.19
N MET A 116 -2.35 22.30 63.89
CA MET A 116 -3.43 21.88 64.81
C MET A 116 -3.10 20.58 65.59
N CYS A 117 -1.95 19.94 65.35
CA CYS A 117 -1.65 18.60 65.85
C CYS A 117 -0.72 18.60 67.07
N TYR A 118 -1.26 18.19 68.23
CA TYR A 118 -0.52 18.06 69.49
C TYR A 118 -0.16 16.60 69.85
N ASP A 119 -0.58 15.62 69.04
CA ASP A 119 -0.33 14.19 69.27
C ASP A 119 0.90 13.72 68.47
N MET A 120 1.96 13.33 69.18
CA MET A 120 3.22 12.87 68.60
C MET A 120 3.04 11.68 67.62
N LYS A 121 2.07 10.78 67.86
CA LYS A 121 1.82 9.65 66.95
C LYS A 121 1.21 10.11 65.63
N ARG A 122 0.36 11.14 65.67
CA ARG A 122 -0.26 11.74 64.48
C ARG A 122 0.74 12.61 63.72
N ALA A 123 1.61 13.34 64.42
CA ALA A 123 2.69 14.12 63.80
C ALA A 123 3.59 13.26 62.88
N VAL A 124 3.93 12.04 63.30
CA VAL A 124 4.71 11.08 62.46
C VAL A 124 3.92 10.65 61.21
N LEU A 125 2.59 10.50 61.29
CA LEU A 125 1.76 10.21 60.12
C LEU A 125 1.71 11.39 59.15
N LEU A 126 1.61 12.63 59.66
CA LEU A 126 1.63 13.85 58.84
C LEU A 126 2.98 14.02 58.11
N GLN A 127 4.11 13.80 58.79
CA GLN A 127 5.45 13.80 58.16
C GLN A 127 5.59 12.72 57.08
N ARG A 128 4.96 11.56 57.27
CA ARG A 128 4.98 10.49 56.26
C ARG A 128 4.10 10.80 55.05
N LEU A 129 2.99 11.49 55.22
CA LEU A 129 2.17 12.03 54.12
C LEU A 129 2.92 13.11 53.33
N GLU A 130 3.63 14.00 54.03
CA GLU A 130 4.50 15.03 53.42
C GLU A 130 5.58 14.39 52.54
N LEU A 131 6.25 13.35 53.05
CA LEU A 131 7.24 12.60 52.28
C LEU A 131 6.61 11.96 51.02
N CYS A 132 5.41 11.39 51.13
CA CYS A 132 4.69 10.84 49.98
C CYS A 132 4.36 11.91 48.92
N LEU A 133 3.87 13.10 49.33
CA LEU A 133 3.58 14.20 48.40
C LEU A 133 4.84 14.71 47.69
N ASN A 134 5.94 14.87 48.43
CA ASN A 134 7.23 15.25 47.86
C ASN A 134 7.77 14.21 46.86
N ILE A 135 7.61 12.91 47.15
CA ILE A 135 7.98 11.84 46.23
C ILE A 135 7.11 11.91 44.96
N ILE A 136 5.79 12.11 45.09
CA ILE A 136 4.87 12.25 43.95
C ILE A 136 5.31 13.42 43.05
N ALA A 137 5.51 14.62 43.62
CA ALA A 137 6.04 15.78 42.90
C ALA A 137 7.38 15.50 42.19
N GLY A 138 8.32 14.83 42.86
CA GLY A 138 9.62 14.47 42.29
C GLY A 138 9.60 13.25 41.33
N THR A 139 8.46 12.58 41.16
CA THR A 139 8.31 11.42 40.25
C THR A 139 7.57 11.76 38.97
N VAL A 140 6.55 12.64 39.00
CA VAL A 140 5.62 12.86 37.87
C VAL A 140 6.36 13.16 36.56
N GLY A 141 7.21 14.19 36.52
CA GLY A 141 7.94 14.57 35.30
C GLY A 141 8.98 13.52 34.88
N ARG A 142 9.53 12.73 35.82
CA ARG A 142 10.43 11.62 35.47
C ARG A 142 9.68 10.47 34.81
N ILE A 143 8.47 10.16 35.28
CA ILE A 143 7.60 9.16 34.68
C ILE A 143 7.15 9.63 33.30
N SER A 144 6.67 10.87 33.18
CA SER A 144 6.26 11.52 31.92
C SER A 144 7.36 11.44 30.85
N ASN A 145 8.56 11.96 31.16
CA ASN A 145 9.72 11.90 30.27
C ASN A 145 10.15 10.46 29.91
N THR A 146 10.06 9.51 30.85
CA THR A 146 10.42 8.11 30.57
C THR A 146 9.41 7.46 29.63
N SER A 147 8.12 7.75 29.79
CA SER A 147 7.05 7.30 28.90
C SER A 147 7.19 7.91 27.50
N GLU A 148 7.54 9.18 27.40
CA GLU A 148 7.79 9.88 26.12
C GLU A 148 8.97 9.26 25.35
N VAL A 149 10.11 9.06 26.02
CA VAL A 149 11.29 8.41 25.43
C VAL A 149 10.97 6.96 25.02
N LEU A 150 10.26 6.20 25.86
CA LEU A 150 9.84 4.84 25.51
C LEU A 150 8.90 4.84 24.29
N GLY A 151 7.99 5.81 24.20
CA GLY A 151 7.14 6.04 23.03
C GLY A 151 7.94 6.34 21.77
N SER A 152 8.96 7.21 21.85
CA SER A 152 9.87 7.50 20.72
C SER A 152 10.54 6.22 20.21
N VAL A 153 11.13 5.41 21.10
CA VAL A 153 11.79 4.15 20.72
C VAL A 153 10.83 3.15 20.07
N HIS A 154 9.57 3.10 20.51
CA HIS A 154 8.54 2.28 19.85
C HIS A 154 8.20 2.78 18.43
N GLN A 155 8.20 4.10 18.20
CA GLN A 155 8.00 4.65 16.86
C GLN A 155 9.24 4.45 15.97
N GLU A 156 10.45 4.61 16.51
CA GLU A 156 11.70 4.28 15.81
C GLU A 156 11.72 2.83 15.33
N ALA A 157 11.31 1.88 16.17
CA ALA A 157 11.22 0.47 15.79
C ALA A 157 10.21 0.22 14.65
N LYS A 158 9.04 0.89 14.68
CA LYS A 158 8.05 0.84 13.59
C LYS A 158 8.58 1.46 12.29
N VAL A 159 9.26 2.60 12.38
CA VAL A 159 9.87 3.27 11.22
C VAL A 159 11.00 2.44 10.62
N ASN A 160 11.85 1.82 11.45
CA ASN A 160 12.86 0.88 10.96
C ASN A 160 12.22 -0.28 10.19
N ARG A 161 11.13 -0.86 10.71
CA ARG A 161 10.39 -1.93 10.01
C ARG A 161 9.74 -1.47 8.71
N ALA A 162 9.19 -0.25 8.69
CA ALA A 162 8.68 0.38 7.48
C ALA A 162 9.78 0.51 6.41
N VAL A 163 10.98 0.98 6.81
CA VAL A 163 12.14 1.11 5.92
C VAL A 163 12.61 -0.26 5.40
N GLU A 164 12.68 -1.30 6.24
CA GLU A 164 13.00 -2.66 5.79
C GLU A 164 12.04 -3.14 4.70
N LEU A 165 10.73 -2.96 4.90
CA LEU A 165 9.71 -3.31 3.90
C LEU A 165 9.88 -2.52 2.60
N MET A 166 10.16 -1.22 2.69
CA MET A 166 10.43 -0.37 1.52
C MET A 166 11.69 -0.84 0.76
N VAL A 167 12.76 -1.23 1.46
CA VAL A 167 13.99 -1.76 0.85
C VAL A 167 13.69 -3.08 0.12
N THR A 168 13.04 -4.05 0.78
CA THR A 168 12.69 -5.33 0.16
C THR A 168 11.74 -5.15 -1.04
N HIS A 169 10.81 -4.19 -0.97
CA HIS A 169 9.95 -3.83 -2.10
C HIS A 169 10.75 -3.28 -3.29
N VAL A 170 11.68 -2.34 -3.07
CA VAL A 170 12.56 -1.80 -4.12
C VAL A 170 13.46 -2.89 -4.72
N GLU A 171 14.02 -3.78 -3.92
CA GLU A 171 14.78 -4.92 -4.42
C GLU A 171 13.92 -5.85 -5.28
N ASN A 172 12.66 -6.09 -4.90
CA ASN A 172 11.73 -6.88 -5.68
C ASN A 172 11.46 -6.22 -7.05
N LEU A 173 11.19 -4.91 -7.08
CA LEU A 173 11.03 -4.16 -8.32
C LEU A 173 12.27 -4.28 -9.24
N ASN A 174 13.48 -4.22 -8.68
CA ASN A 174 14.72 -4.44 -9.44
C ASN A 174 14.79 -5.87 -10.01
N ARG A 175 14.50 -6.91 -9.20
CA ARG A 175 14.45 -8.31 -9.65
C ARG A 175 13.39 -8.53 -10.74
N ARG A 176 12.23 -7.86 -10.67
CA ARG A 176 11.20 -7.89 -11.73
C ARG A 176 11.72 -7.24 -13.01
N HIS A 177 12.35 -6.07 -12.90
CA HIS A 177 12.90 -5.34 -14.04
C HIS A 177 13.97 -6.15 -14.80
N GLU A 178 14.92 -6.76 -14.07
CA GLU A 178 15.95 -7.62 -14.66
C GLU A 178 15.37 -8.85 -15.38
N ARG A 179 14.37 -9.51 -14.79
CA ARG A 179 13.64 -10.62 -15.43
C ARG A 179 12.99 -10.18 -16.74
N SER A 180 12.25 -9.07 -16.74
CA SER A 180 11.60 -8.55 -17.96
C SER A 180 12.62 -8.14 -19.03
N LEU A 181 13.80 -7.63 -18.66
CA LEU A 181 14.88 -7.36 -19.63
C LEU A 181 15.41 -8.65 -20.27
N ALA A 182 15.63 -9.70 -19.49
CA ALA A 182 16.08 -11.00 -19.99
C ALA A 182 15.04 -11.67 -20.91
N GLU A 183 13.76 -11.61 -20.54
CA GLU A 183 12.64 -12.08 -21.37
C GLU A 183 12.56 -11.35 -22.72
N LEU A 184 12.69 -10.02 -22.71
CA LEU A 184 12.73 -9.20 -23.92
C LEU A 184 13.94 -9.52 -24.82
N GLU A 185 15.11 -9.78 -24.22
CA GLU A 185 16.30 -10.17 -24.98
C GLU A 185 16.14 -11.55 -25.66
N GLU A 186 15.54 -12.52 -24.96
CA GLU A 186 15.28 -13.85 -25.53
C GLU A 186 14.17 -13.82 -26.60
N LEU A 187 13.10 -13.05 -26.41
CA LEU A 187 12.10 -12.81 -27.46
C LEU A 187 12.71 -12.16 -28.71
N LYS A 188 13.64 -11.22 -28.53
CA LYS A 188 14.41 -10.63 -29.65
C LYS A 188 15.28 -11.67 -30.35
N LYS A 189 16.01 -12.50 -29.60
CA LYS A 189 16.80 -13.62 -30.17
C LYS A 189 15.93 -14.62 -30.92
N GLN A 190 14.74 -14.94 -30.43
CA GLN A 190 13.76 -15.81 -31.11
C GLN A 190 13.25 -15.20 -32.41
N MET A 191 12.93 -13.89 -32.42
CA MET A 191 12.57 -13.16 -33.63
C MET A 191 13.71 -13.14 -34.66
N ASP A 192 14.95 -12.88 -34.24
CA ASP A 192 16.12 -12.89 -35.11
C ASP A 192 16.45 -14.28 -35.67
N ARG A 193 16.17 -15.36 -34.92
CA ARG A 193 16.23 -16.74 -35.44
C ARG A 193 15.12 -16.98 -36.46
N SER A 194 13.87 -16.62 -36.14
CA SER A 194 12.71 -16.78 -37.04
C SER A 194 12.81 -15.97 -38.35
N THR A 195 13.41 -14.78 -38.34
CA THR A 195 13.66 -14.02 -39.57
C THR A 195 14.74 -14.68 -40.42
N ARG A 196 15.86 -15.12 -39.84
CA ARG A 196 16.91 -15.89 -40.54
C ARG A 196 16.38 -17.20 -41.13
N GLU A 197 15.57 -17.94 -40.38
CA GLU A 197 14.90 -19.16 -40.86
C GLU A 197 13.94 -18.88 -42.02
N ARG A 198 13.19 -17.77 -41.97
CA ARG A 198 12.34 -17.33 -43.09
C ARG A 198 13.16 -16.97 -44.33
N TYR A 199 14.22 -16.19 -44.20
CA TYR A 199 15.12 -15.89 -45.32
C TYR A 199 15.73 -17.18 -45.91
N PHE A 200 16.15 -18.13 -45.08
CA PHE A 200 16.67 -19.42 -45.51
C PHE A 200 15.60 -20.32 -46.18
N CYS A 201 14.33 -20.19 -45.81
CA CYS A 201 13.22 -20.82 -46.51
C CYS A 201 12.92 -20.14 -47.86
N GLU A 202 12.87 -18.81 -47.91
CA GLU A 202 12.65 -18.04 -49.14
C GLU A 202 13.76 -18.30 -50.18
N GLU A 203 15.01 -18.34 -49.76
CA GLU A 203 16.14 -18.63 -50.65
C GLU A 203 16.10 -20.07 -51.19
N ARG A 204 15.71 -21.04 -50.36
CA ARG A 204 15.52 -22.44 -50.80
C ARG A 204 14.35 -22.57 -51.79
N VAL A 205 13.25 -21.84 -51.59
CA VAL A 205 12.12 -21.78 -52.52
C VAL A 205 12.56 -21.12 -53.83
N ARG A 206 13.30 -20.01 -53.78
CA ARG A 206 13.83 -19.33 -54.96
C ARG A 206 14.80 -20.21 -55.75
N GLY A 207 15.69 -20.93 -55.08
CA GLY A 207 16.56 -21.94 -55.69
C GLY A 207 15.78 -23.10 -56.34
N SER A 208 14.72 -23.56 -55.70
CA SER A 208 13.82 -24.60 -56.23
C SER A 208 13.04 -24.15 -57.46
N ILE A 209 12.65 -22.88 -57.52
CA ILE A 209 12.00 -22.29 -58.71
C ILE A 209 13.00 -22.24 -59.87
N VAL A 210 14.23 -21.76 -59.65
CA VAL A 210 15.26 -21.68 -60.71
C VAL A 210 15.66 -23.07 -61.22
N THR A 211 15.77 -24.09 -60.36
CA THR A 211 16.10 -25.46 -60.81
C THR A 211 14.95 -26.11 -61.58
N THR A 212 13.70 -25.93 -61.14
CA THR A 212 12.53 -26.44 -61.88
C THR A 212 12.33 -25.73 -63.22
N GLU A 213 12.56 -24.42 -63.29
CA GLU A 213 12.50 -23.63 -64.53
C GLU A 213 13.65 -24.00 -65.49
N SER A 214 14.84 -24.29 -64.97
CA SER A 214 15.98 -24.80 -65.75
C SER A 214 15.73 -26.23 -66.27
N GLN A 215 15.17 -27.12 -65.44
CA GLN A 215 14.74 -28.46 -65.86
C GLN A 215 13.62 -28.41 -66.89
N TYR A 216 12.62 -27.52 -66.73
CA TYR A 216 11.57 -27.32 -67.72
C TYR A 216 12.14 -26.89 -69.08
N ASN A 217 13.08 -25.93 -69.07
CA ASN A 217 13.79 -25.50 -70.27
C ASN A 217 14.70 -26.60 -70.89
N SER A 218 15.32 -27.45 -70.07
CA SER A 218 16.11 -28.59 -70.55
C SER A 218 15.22 -29.65 -71.19
N ASN A 219 14.12 -30.02 -70.54
CA ASN A 219 13.14 -30.99 -71.04
C ASN A 219 12.46 -30.48 -72.32
N PHE A 220 12.17 -29.17 -72.41
CA PHE A 220 11.66 -28.54 -73.63
C PHE A 220 12.67 -28.60 -74.78
N LYS A 221 13.97 -28.38 -74.50
CA LYS A 221 15.04 -28.54 -75.50
C LYS A 221 15.19 -30.01 -75.94
N GLU A 222 15.17 -30.97 -75.01
CA GLU A 222 15.20 -32.40 -75.34
C GLU A 222 14.01 -32.85 -76.18
N ALA A 223 12.78 -32.43 -75.82
CA ALA A 223 11.58 -32.72 -76.59
C ALA A 223 11.67 -32.17 -78.03
N LYS A 224 12.25 -30.99 -78.19
CA LYS A 224 12.50 -30.34 -79.48
C LYS A 224 13.61 -31.02 -80.30
N ILE A 225 14.62 -31.62 -79.65
CA ILE A 225 15.69 -32.39 -80.31
C ILE A 225 15.20 -33.79 -80.73
N LYS A 226 14.31 -34.42 -79.95
CA LYS A 226 13.77 -35.77 -80.23
C LYS A 226 12.73 -35.82 -81.37
N GLY A 227 12.52 -34.72 -82.10
CA GLY A 227 11.68 -34.70 -83.31
C GLY A 227 10.19 -34.93 -83.06
N ILE A 228 9.71 -34.82 -81.81
CA ILE A 228 8.28 -34.85 -81.51
C ILE A 228 7.70 -33.51 -81.93
N GLY A 229 6.99 -33.50 -83.06
CA GLY A 229 6.51 -32.27 -83.70
C GLY A 229 5.54 -31.47 -82.83
N ASN A 230 5.71 -30.14 -82.86
CA ASN A 230 4.74 -29.10 -82.56
C ASN A 230 3.76 -29.37 -81.40
N TYR A 231 4.18 -29.04 -80.17
CA TYR A 231 3.26 -28.53 -79.15
C TYR A 231 3.50 -27.03 -78.95
N SER A 232 2.54 -26.23 -79.42
CA SER A 232 2.38 -24.81 -79.06
C SER A 232 1.20 -24.71 -78.09
N PRO A 233 1.34 -24.03 -76.93
CA PRO A 233 0.20 -23.69 -76.09
C PRO A 233 0.09 -22.17 -75.80
N PHE A 234 -0.52 -21.44 -76.74
CA PHE A 234 -1.15 -20.10 -76.61
C PHE A 234 -1.87 -19.84 -77.95
N HIS A 235 -3.13 -19.41 -78.12
CA HIS A 235 -4.33 -19.07 -77.31
C HIS A 235 -5.44 -20.14 -77.54
N GLU A 236 -6.63 -20.20 -76.94
CA GLU A 236 -7.32 -19.59 -75.77
C GLU A 236 -8.67 -20.33 -75.58
N GLN A 237 -9.26 -20.35 -74.38
CA GLN A 237 -10.71 -20.60 -74.23
C GLN A 237 -11.34 -19.68 -73.19
N ARG A 238 -12.16 -18.74 -73.69
CA ARG A 238 -12.89 -17.72 -72.95
C ARG A 238 -14.34 -18.18 -72.75
N GLY A 239 -14.78 -18.45 -71.52
CA GLY A 239 -16.21 -18.71 -71.29
C GLY A 239 -16.62 -19.23 -69.90
N ARG A 240 -17.09 -18.31 -69.05
CA ARG A 240 -17.81 -18.53 -67.76
C ARG A 240 -16.98 -19.21 -66.65
N SER A 241 -17.18 -18.91 -65.37
CA SER A 241 -18.26 -18.14 -64.72
C SER A 241 -17.74 -17.05 -63.80
N GLU A 242 -18.51 -15.96 -63.68
CA GLU A 242 -18.38 -15.03 -62.56
C GLU A 242 -18.79 -15.74 -61.27
N GLU A 243 -17.95 -15.72 -60.24
CA GLU A 243 -18.48 -15.85 -58.87
C GLU A 243 -17.78 -14.87 -57.92
N ARG A 244 -18.33 -13.65 -57.94
CA ARG A 244 -17.92 -12.53 -57.10
C ARG A 244 -18.66 -12.64 -55.75
N LEU A 245 -18.18 -13.49 -54.86
CA LEU A 245 -18.57 -13.53 -53.44
C LEU A 245 -17.57 -12.70 -52.62
N LYS A 246 -17.80 -11.40 -52.41
CA LYS A 246 -18.67 -10.78 -51.38
C LYS A 246 -18.23 -11.03 -49.92
N HIS A 247 -17.38 -10.11 -49.44
CA HIS A 247 -17.50 -9.45 -48.12
C HIS A 247 -17.19 -10.35 -46.87
N PRO A 248 -17.11 -9.79 -45.64
CA PRO A 248 -15.82 -9.78 -44.95
C PRO A 248 -15.87 -10.45 -43.57
N LYS A 249 -14.73 -10.63 -42.91
CA LYS A 249 -14.67 -10.87 -41.47
C LYS A 249 -13.64 -9.98 -40.79
N THR A 250 -13.94 -8.69 -40.79
CA THR A 250 -13.46 -7.78 -39.74
C THR A 250 -14.03 -8.25 -38.41
N TRP A 251 -13.16 -8.68 -37.49
CA TRP A 251 -13.58 -8.98 -36.13
C TRP A 251 -13.97 -7.68 -35.43
N VAL A 252 -15.28 -7.49 -35.24
CA VAL A 252 -15.81 -6.38 -34.44
C VAL A 252 -15.57 -6.69 -32.97
N TYR A 253 -14.76 -5.84 -32.33
CA TYR A 253 -14.49 -5.89 -30.89
C TYR A 253 -15.78 -5.62 -30.11
N ARG A 254 -16.37 -6.67 -29.49
CA ARG A 254 -17.53 -6.51 -28.60
C ARG A 254 -17.07 -5.95 -27.26
N ARG A 255 -16.97 -4.61 -27.17
CA ARG A 255 -16.87 -3.91 -25.88
C ARG A 255 -18.21 -4.07 -25.15
N GLN A 256 -18.25 -4.91 -24.11
CA GLN A 256 -19.36 -4.88 -23.16
C GLN A 256 -19.22 -3.64 -22.28
N SER A 257 -19.95 -2.58 -22.61
CA SER A 257 -20.22 -1.49 -21.67
C SER A 257 -21.57 -1.78 -21.01
N SER A 258 -21.53 -2.23 -19.76
CA SER A 258 -22.73 -2.35 -18.92
C SER A 258 -23.21 -0.95 -18.53
N SER A 259 -24.23 -0.45 -19.23
CA SER A 259 -25.01 0.70 -18.77
C SER A 259 -26.11 0.20 -17.82
N GLY A 260 -25.78 0.11 -16.53
CA GLY A 260 -26.75 -0.13 -15.48
C GLY A 260 -27.65 1.08 -15.28
N GLN A 261 -28.85 1.06 -15.86
CA GLN A 261 -29.90 2.04 -15.57
C GLN A 261 -30.93 1.39 -14.63
N ARG A 262 -30.87 1.78 -13.36
CA ARG A 262 -31.81 1.58 -12.24
C ARG A 262 -31.25 2.43 -11.09
N GLY A 263 -32.03 3.24 -10.39
CA GLY A 263 -33.46 3.57 -10.50
C GLY A 263 -33.77 4.67 -9.48
#